data_AF-A0A6P4EP26-F1
#
_entry.id   AF-A0A6P4EP26-F1
#
_cell.length_a   1.000
_cell.length_b   1.000
_cell.length_c   1.000
_cell.angle_alpha   90.00
_cell.angle_beta   90.00
_cell.angle_gamma   90.00
#
_symmetry.space_group_name_H-M   'P 1'
#
loop_
_entity.id
_entity.type
_entity.pdbx_description
1 polymer ?
#
loop_
_entity_poly.entity_id
_entity_poly.type
_entity_poly.pdbx_seq_one_letter_code
_entity_poly.pdbx_strand_id
1 'polypeptide(L)'
;MRPLIALLLLIAARACTLSDSTPRSYENYSVYKVYVKTQSDQHIMDQLLEQYDNYNLWHRSVKEVDIMVSPGAQETFLSLMRKENIDVKVMIKNVQTLIVNERK
;
A
#
# COMPACT_ATOMS: atom_id res chain seq x y z
N MET A 1 53.17 -7.34 -28.33
CA MET A 1 51.70 -7.47 -28.36
C MET A 1 51.25 -8.47 -27.29
N ARG A 2 50.48 -7.97 -26.31
CA ARG A 2 49.40 -8.65 -25.59
C ARG A 2 49.71 -9.96 -24.82
N PRO A 3 50.02 -9.82 -23.52
CA PRO A 3 49.45 -10.70 -22.49
C PRO A 3 48.66 -9.87 -21.47
N LEU A 4 47.92 -8.85 -21.93
CA LEU A 4 47.04 -8.02 -21.08
C LEU A 4 45.55 -8.29 -21.33
N ILE A 5 45.23 -9.33 -22.10
CA ILE A 5 43.84 -9.68 -22.47
C ILE A 5 43.29 -10.79 -21.56
N ALA A 6 44.15 -11.59 -20.93
CA ALA A 6 43.70 -12.69 -20.09
C ALA A 6 43.13 -12.24 -18.72
N LEU A 7 43.47 -11.04 -18.24
CA LEU A 7 42.98 -10.54 -16.94
C LEU A 7 41.64 -9.79 -17.03
N LEU A 8 41.10 -9.57 -18.24
CA LEU A 8 39.85 -8.83 -18.43
C LEU A 8 38.59 -9.73 -18.52
N LEU A 9 38.76 -11.04 -18.45
CA LEU A 9 37.65 -12.01 -18.46
C LEU A 9 37.13 -12.37 -17.05
N LEU A 10 37.67 -11.79 -15.99
CA LEU A 10 37.28 -12.09 -14.60
C LEU A 10 36.16 -11.18 -14.04
N ILE A 11 35.59 -10.26 -14.84
CA ILE A 11 34.54 -9.34 -14.39
C ILE A 11 33.18 -9.61 -15.08
N ALA A 12 33.03 -10.74 -15.78
CA ALA A 12 31.77 -11.11 -16.45
C ALA A 12 30.83 -11.98 -15.60
N ALA A 13 31.12 -12.17 -14.31
CA ALA A 13 30.23 -12.84 -13.36
C ALA A 13 29.66 -11.85 -12.34
N ARG A 14 29.21 -10.67 -12.79
CA ARG A 14 28.17 -9.97 -12.03
C ARG A 14 26.89 -10.73 -12.28
N ALA A 15 26.61 -11.67 -11.39
CA ALA A 15 25.29 -12.27 -11.26
C ALA A 15 24.29 -11.11 -11.32
N CYS A 16 23.53 -11.04 -12.41
CA CYS A 16 22.25 -10.35 -12.38
C CYS A 16 21.45 -11.13 -11.35
N THR A 17 21.49 -10.70 -10.09
CA THR A 17 20.42 -10.99 -9.16
C THR A 17 19.23 -10.27 -9.78
N LEU A 18 18.52 -10.97 -10.66
CA LEU A 18 17.11 -10.72 -10.89
C LEU A 18 16.53 -10.69 -9.49
N SER A 19 16.30 -9.49 -8.96
CA SER A 19 15.47 -9.30 -7.80
C SER A 19 14.15 -9.91 -8.21
N ASP A 20 13.92 -11.15 -7.77
CA ASP A 20 12.67 -11.85 -7.94
C ASP A 20 11.68 -11.10 -7.04
N SER A 21 11.28 -9.91 -7.48
CA SER A 21 10.21 -9.14 -6.88
C SER A 21 8.96 -9.94 -7.22
N THR A 22 8.67 -10.94 -6.39
CA THR A 22 7.35 -11.54 -6.37
C THR A 22 6.34 -10.40 -6.42
N PRO A 23 5.46 -10.35 -7.44
CA PRO A 23 4.52 -9.25 -7.57
C PRO A 23 3.81 -9.08 -6.23
N ARG A 24 3.89 -7.89 -5.65
CA ARG A 24 3.23 -7.61 -4.37
C ARG A 24 1.74 -7.91 -4.54
N SER A 25 1.27 -8.96 -3.88
CA SER A 25 -0.15 -9.31 -3.88
C SER A 25 -0.89 -8.29 -3.03
N TYR A 26 -1.95 -7.70 -3.60
CA TYR A 26 -2.88 -6.83 -2.89
C TYR A 26 -4.16 -7.58 -2.52
N GLU A 27 -4.08 -8.91 -2.41
CA GLU A 27 -5.21 -9.73 -2.00
C GLU A 27 -5.76 -9.28 -0.65
N ASN A 28 -7.07 -9.12 -0.63
CA ASN A 28 -7.86 -8.73 0.54
C ASN A 28 -7.51 -7.36 1.12
N TYR A 29 -6.68 -6.55 0.46
CA TYR A 29 -6.60 -5.12 0.77
C TYR A 29 -7.92 -4.47 0.41
N SER A 30 -8.43 -3.65 1.33
CA SER A 30 -9.68 -2.92 1.14
C SER A 30 -9.40 -1.42 1.14
N VAL A 31 -10.20 -0.68 0.39
CA VAL A 31 -10.16 0.79 0.37
C VAL A 31 -11.45 1.30 0.96
N TYR A 32 -11.32 2.19 1.94
CA TYR A 32 -12.41 2.85 2.62
C TYR A 32 -12.35 4.34 2.34
N LYS A 33 -13.52 4.93 2.09
CA LYS A 33 -13.74 6.37 2.14
C LYS A 33 -14.16 6.74 3.55
N VAL A 34 -13.40 7.63 4.18
CA VAL A 34 -13.65 8.15 5.52
C VAL A 34 -14.17 9.58 5.41
N TYR A 35 -15.30 9.88 6.06
CA TYR A 35 -15.86 11.23 6.09
C TYR A 35 -15.32 12.00 7.29
N VAL A 36 -14.48 13.00 7.01
CA VAL A 36 -13.78 13.81 7.99
C VAL A 36 -14.62 15.06 8.29
N LYS A 37 -15.17 15.15 9.50
CA LYS A 37 -16.06 16.22 9.94
C LYS A 37 -15.38 17.18 10.92
N THR A 38 -14.43 16.68 11.71
CA THR A 38 -13.77 17.44 12.77
C THR A 38 -12.25 17.46 12.61
N GLN A 39 -11.58 18.38 13.32
CA GLN A 39 -10.10 18.35 13.42
C GLN A 39 -9.60 17.10 14.16
N SER A 40 -10.40 16.53 15.07
CA SER A 40 -10.06 15.26 15.72
C SER A 40 -10.02 14.11 14.71
N ASP A 41 -11.00 14.07 13.80
CA ASP A 41 -11.05 13.06 12.74
C ASP A 41 -9.82 13.16 11.83
N GLN A 42 -9.42 14.39 11.45
CA GLN A 42 -8.18 14.65 10.71
C GLN A 42 -6.96 14.07 11.45
N HIS A 43 -6.84 14.38 12.75
CA HIS A 43 -5.72 13.91 13.57
C HIS A 43 -5.65 12.38 13.63
N ILE A 44 -6.79 11.71 13.82
CA ILE A 44 -6.87 10.24 13.82
C ILE A 44 -6.41 9.68 12.47
N MET A 45 -6.83 10.30 11.34
CA MET A 45 -6.38 9.86 10.01
C MET A 45 -4.87 10.02 9.85
N ASP A 46 -4.29 11.13 10.31
CA ASP A 46 -2.86 11.35 10.25
C ASP A 46 -2.08 10.31 11.06
N GLN A 47 -2.54 9.99 12.28
CA GLN A 47 -1.93 8.95 13.12
C GLN A 47 -2.01 7.54 12.51
N LEU A 48 -3.10 7.22 11.81
CA LEU A 48 -3.18 5.94 11.09
C LEU A 48 -2.19 5.88 9.93
N LEU A 49 -2.04 6.98 9.18
CA LEU A 49 -1.16 7.04 8.02
C LEU A 49 0.33 7.02 8.36
N GLU A 50 0.71 7.20 9.63
CA GLU A 50 2.08 6.95 10.11
C GLU A 50 2.42 5.44 10.15
N GLN A 51 1.41 4.56 10.17
CA GLN A 51 1.60 3.10 10.20
C GLN A 51 1.57 2.51 8.77
N TYR A 52 2.63 2.78 8.00
CA TYR A 52 2.72 2.47 6.56
C TYR A 52 2.53 0.99 6.18
N ASP A 53 2.79 0.06 7.10
CA ASP A 53 2.57 -1.37 6.88
C ASP A 53 1.07 -1.73 6.84
N ASN A 54 0.24 -0.95 7.51
CA ASN A 54 -1.18 -1.22 7.69
C ASN A 54 -2.08 -0.30 6.88
N TYR A 55 -1.63 0.94 6.65
CA TYR A 55 -2.44 1.97 6.02
C TYR A 55 -1.66 2.70 4.94
N ASN A 56 -2.33 3.00 3.84
CA ASN A 56 -1.77 3.83 2.78
C ASN A 56 -2.80 4.86 2.32
N LEU A 57 -2.34 6.10 2.14
CA LEU A 57 -3.17 7.16 1.60
C LEU A 57 -3.39 6.92 0.11
N TRP A 58 -4.65 6.92 -0.31
CA TRP A 58 -5.02 6.81 -1.71
C TRP A 58 -5.51 8.14 -2.28
N HIS A 59 -6.34 8.84 -1.52
CA HIS A 59 -6.79 10.18 -1.88
C HIS A 59 -7.16 10.98 -0.62
N ARG A 60 -6.98 12.30 -0.67
CA ARG A 60 -7.37 13.22 0.42
C ARG A 60 -8.01 14.47 -0.16
N SER A 61 -9.12 14.86 0.44
CA SER A 61 -9.81 16.13 0.24
C SER A 61 -10.11 16.78 1.59
N VAL A 62 -10.78 17.94 1.59
CA VAL A 62 -11.12 18.67 2.82
C VAL A 62 -12.06 17.87 3.74
N LYS A 63 -12.97 17.08 3.16
CA LYS A 63 -14.02 16.37 3.91
C LYS A 63 -13.92 14.85 3.82
N GLU A 64 -12.99 14.33 3.04
CA GLU A 64 -12.93 12.90 2.74
C GLU A 64 -11.47 12.44 2.63
N VAL A 65 -11.20 11.25 3.16
CA VAL A 65 -9.93 10.55 3.02
C VAL A 65 -10.21 9.13 2.52
N ASP A 66 -9.65 8.78 1.36
CA ASP A 66 -9.64 7.41 0.88
C ASP A 66 -8.36 6.73 1.36
N ILE A 67 -8.53 5.67 2.15
CA ILE A 67 -7.45 4.95 2.83
C ILE A 67 -7.50 3.47 2.43
N MET A 68 -6.36 2.96 1.98
CA MET A 68 -6.16 1.54 1.74
C MET A 68 -5.69 0.89 3.05
N VAL A 69 -6.34 -0.21 3.44
CA VAL A 69 -6.14 -0.91 4.71
C VAL A 69 -5.73 -2.35 4.45
N SER A 70 -4.65 -2.77 5.11
CA SER A 70 -4.12 -4.13 5.03
C SER A 70 -5.13 -5.15 5.62
N PRO A 71 -5.13 -6.41 5.15
CA PRO A 71 -6.07 -7.43 5.62
C PRO A 71 -6.07 -7.60 7.15
N GLY A 72 -4.88 -7.57 7.78
CA GLY A 72 -4.73 -7.72 9.23
C GLY A 72 -5.19 -6.51 10.05
N ALA A 73 -5.31 -5.34 9.44
CA ALA A 73 -5.68 -4.10 10.13
C ALA A 73 -7.17 -3.73 9.99
N GLN A 74 -7.92 -4.40 9.12
CA GLN A 74 -9.32 -4.03 8.81
C GLN A 74 -10.26 -4.04 10.01
N GLU A 75 -10.19 -5.06 10.86
CA GLU A 75 -11.06 -5.15 12.04
C GLU A 75 -10.75 -4.05 13.06
N THR A 76 -9.46 -3.82 13.32
CA THR A 76 -8.97 -2.75 14.19
C THR A 76 -9.39 -1.38 13.67
N PHE A 77 -9.21 -1.14 12.36
CA PHE A 77 -9.62 0.08 11.69
C PHE A 77 -11.12 0.34 11.87
N LEU A 78 -11.98 -0.62 11.50
CA LEU A 78 -13.44 -0.47 11.61
C LEU A 78 -13.90 -0.29 13.07
N SER A 79 -13.23 -0.94 14.01
CA SER A 79 -13.53 -0.78 15.43
C SER A 79 -13.16 0.61 15.94
N LEU A 80 -12.02 1.16 15.51
CA LEU A 80 -11.66 2.55 15.79
C LEU A 80 -12.67 3.54 15.21
N MET A 81 -13.05 3.39 13.93
CA MET A 81 -14.04 4.27 13.29
C MET A 81 -15.37 4.27 14.04
N ARG A 82 -15.86 3.09 14.46
CA ARG A 82 -17.07 2.98 15.28
C ARG A 82 -16.92 3.65 16.64
N LYS A 83 -15.80 3.44 17.32
CA LYS A 83 -15.52 3.99 18.65
C LYS A 83 -15.51 5.53 18.61
N GLU A 84 -14.86 6.10 17.61
CA GLU A 84 -14.72 7.55 17.43
C GLU A 84 -15.92 8.17 16.68
N ASN A 85 -16.95 7.36 16.35
CA ASN A 85 -18.16 7.76 15.62
C ASN A 85 -17.86 8.45 14.27
N ILE A 86 -16.87 7.92 13.54
CA ILE A 86 -16.45 8.37 12.22
C ILE A 86 -17.14 7.51 11.15
N ASP A 87 -17.82 8.16 10.22
CA ASP A 87 -18.51 7.47 9.13
C ASP A 87 -17.51 6.97 8.08
N VAL A 88 -17.68 5.71 7.66
CA VAL A 88 -16.86 5.10 6.61
C VAL A 88 -17.71 4.35 5.60
N LYS A 89 -17.26 4.35 4.33
CA LYS A 89 -17.85 3.60 3.23
C LYS A 89 -16.79 2.72 2.58
N VAL A 90 -17.07 1.44 2.41
CA VAL A 90 -16.22 0.55 1.60
C VAL A 90 -16.32 0.98 0.14
N MET A 91 -15.20 1.37 -0.45
CA MET A 91 -15.13 1.71 -1.88
C MET A 91 -14.73 0.46 -2.68
N ILE A 92 -13.70 -0.26 -2.23
CA ILE A 92 -13.20 -1.48 -2.87
C ILE A 92 -12.92 -2.51 -1.79
N LYS A 93 -13.52 -3.71 -1.92
CA LYS A 93 -13.38 -4.79 -0.93
C LYS A 93 -12.11 -5.64 -1.14
N ASN A 94 -11.59 -5.69 -2.36
CA ASN A 94 -10.38 -6.43 -2.67
C ASN A 94 -9.66 -5.73 -3.82
N VAL A 95 -8.56 -5.04 -3.53
CA VAL A 95 -7.80 -4.29 -4.54
C VAL A 95 -7.26 -5.21 -5.63
N GLN A 96 -6.95 -6.47 -5.32
CA GLN A 96 -6.46 -7.43 -6.30
C GLN A 96 -7.45 -7.68 -7.45
N THR A 97 -8.76 -7.60 -7.22
CA THR A 97 -9.75 -7.86 -8.28
C THR A 97 -9.74 -6.77 -9.35
N LEU A 98 -9.39 -5.53 -8.98
CA LEU A 98 -9.23 -4.43 -9.93
C LEU A 98 -8.00 -4.64 -10.82
N ILE A 99 -6.86 -5.03 -10.22
CA ILE A 99 -5.61 -5.26 -10.95
C ILE A 99 -5.79 -6.38 -11.99
N VAL A 100 -6.53 -7.44 -11.64
CA VAL A 100 -6.82 -8.54 -12.56
C VAL A 100 -7.74 -8.10 -13.71
N ASN A 101 -8.67 -7.17 -13.47
CA ASN A 101 -9.59 -6.68 -14.50
C ASN A 101 -8.91 -5.74 -15.50
N GLU A 102 -8.00 -4.87 -15.05
CA GLU A 102 -7.25 -3.92 -15.91
C GLU A 102 -6.28 -4.60 -16.88
N ARG A 103 -5.93 -5.88 -16.64
CA ARG A 103 -4.96 -6.65 -17.45
C ARG A 103 -5.62 -7.55 -18.50
N LYS A 104 -6.95 -7.53 -18.63
CA LYS A 104 -7.71 -8.23 -19.66
C LYS A 104 -8.01 -7.32 -20.83
#